data_AF-A0A929YIZ8-F1
#
_entry.id   AF-A0A929YIZ8-F1
#
_cell.length_a   1.000
_cell.length_b   1.000
_cell.length_c   1.000
_cell.angle_alpha   90.00
_cell.angle_beta   90.00
_cell.angle_gamma   90.00
#
_symmetry.space_group_name_H-M   'P 1'
#
loop_
_entity.id
_entity.type
_entity.pdbx_description
1 polymer ?
#
loop_
_entity_poly.entity_id
_entity_poly.type
_entity_poly.pdbx_seq_one_letter_code
_entity_poly.pdbx_strand_id
1 'polypeptide(L)'
;MEYDASSAQSILEYSKKLPGHSLDELIDFTELAENLKNKGNLGTLVEEYFFKIHPGNEQAPDFKKAGVELKTTGVIRKSNGSYKAKERLVLSMIDYLGLVNESWEDNSLMKKMQTNADTFLHLRP
;
A
#
# COMPACT_ATOMS: atom_id res chain seq x y z
N MET A 1 14.73 -1.69 13.70
CA MET A 1 15.25 -0.89 12.56
C MET A 1 14.09 -0.10 11.99
N GLU A 2 14.13 1.21 12.21
CA GLU A 2 13.31 2.21 11.52
C GLU A 2 13.74 2.29 10.03
N TYR A 3 12.89 2.84 9.17
CA TYR A 3 13.17 3.04 7.75
C TYR A 3 13.42 4.53 7.44
N ASP A 4 14.16 4.80 6.38
CA ASP A 4 14.34 6.15 5.85
C ASP A 4 13.23 6.49 4.85
N ALA A 5 12.33 7.40 5.24
CA ALA A 5 11.19 7.83 4.43
C ALA A 5 11.56 8.60 3.16
N SER A 6 12.84 8.96 2.96
CA SER A 6 13.35 9.57 1.73
C SER A 6 13.96 8.55 0.75
N SER A 7 14.13 7.29 1.18
CA SER A 7 14.77 6.24 0.37
C SER A 7 13.77 5.15 0.00
N ALA A 8 13.41 5.08 -1.29
CA ALA A 8 12.56 4.02 -1.82
C ALA A 8 13.10 2.62 -1.49
N GLN A 9 14.43 2.44 -1.50
CA GLN A 9 15.07 1.18 -1.13
C GLN A 9 14.88 0.86 0.35
N SER A 10 15.04 1.84 1.25
CA SER A 10 14.85 1.62 2.68
C SER A 10 13.39 1.26 3.01
N ILE A 11 12.43 1.92 2.36
CA ILE A 11 11.00 1.62 2.46
C ILE A 11 10.72 0.18 2.00
N LEU A 12 11.27 -0.23 0.86
CA LEU A 12 11.13 -1.59 0.33
C LEU A 12 11.74 -2.65 1.27
N GLU A 13 12.95 -2.43 1.78
CA GLU A 13 13.57 -3.36 2.73
C GLU A 13 12.77 -3.47 4.03
N TYR A 14 12.19 -2.37 4.51
CA TYR A 14 11.33 -2.39 5.68
C TYR A 14 10.02 -3.14 5.43
N SER A 15 9.43 -2.99 4.24
CA SER A 15 8.17 -3.65 3.86
C SER A 15 8.29 -5.18 3.77
N LYS A 16 9.49 -5.72 3.55
CA LYS A 16 9.75 -7.18 3.57
C LYS A 16 9.46 -7.88 4.91
N LYS A 17 9.17 -7.14 5.98
CA LYS A 17 8.69 -7.71 7.24
C LYS A 17 7.22 -8.13 7.20
N LEU A 18 6.46 -7.64 6.22
CA LEU A 18 5.02 -7.86 6.08
C LEU A 18 4.65 -9.23 5.48
N PRO A 19 5.33 -9.74 4.43
CA PRO A 19 5.00 -11.05 3.88
C PRO A 19 5.09 -12.18 4.91
N GLY A 20 4.09 -13.05 4.91
CA GLY A 20 4.05 -14.23 5.79
C GLY A 20 3.45 -13.99 7.18
N HIS A 21 3.23 -12.73 7.55
CA HIS A 21 2.65 -12.30 8.82
C HIS A 21 1.28 -11.64 8.59
N SER A 22 0.42 -11.75 9.59
CA SER A 22 -0.77 -10.91 9.69
C SER A 22 -0.44 -9.61 10.42
N LEU A 23 -1.21 -8.56 10.17
CA LEU A 23 -0.88 -7.22 10.69
C LEU A 23 -0.93 -7.16 12.23
N ASP A 24 -1.78 -7.98 12.84
CA ASP A 24 -1.92 -8.17 14.29
C ASP A 24 -0.75 -8.91 14.93
N GLU A 25 0.04 -9.68 14.17
CA GLU A 25 1.30 -10.25 14.66
C GLU A 25 2.41 -9.20 14.75
N LEU A 26 2.35 -8.17 13.90
CA LEU A 26 3.41 -7.17 13.75
C LEU A 26 3.14 -5.88 14.52
N ILE A 27 1.88 -5.61 14.84
CA ILE A 27 1.44 -4.39 15.50
C ILE A 27 0.63 -4.76 16.73
N ASP A 28 1.00 -4.17 17.86
CA ASP A 28 0.18 -4.23 19.05
C ASP A 28 -1.03 -3.30 18.92
N PHE A 29 -2.20 -3.88 18.61
CA PHE A 29 -3.45 -3.16 18.51
C PHE A 29 -4.07 -2.80 19.87
N THR A 30 -3.52 -3.27 21.00
CA THR A 30 -4.10 -2.99 22.32
C THR A 30 -3.98 -1.53 22.73
N GLU A 31 -2.93 -0.82 22.30
CA GLU A 31 -2.81 0.64 22.48
C GLU A 31 -3.70 1.45 21.52
N LEU A 32 -4.32 0.80 20.52
CA LEU A 32 -4.99 1.42 19.38
C LEU A 32 -6.51 1.22 19.39
N ALA A 33 -7.04 0.66 20.47
CA ALA A 33 -8.39 0.11 20.59
C ALA A 33 -9.53 1.12 20.36
N GLU A 34 -9.28 2.43 20.43
CA GLU A 34 -10.35 3.43 20.33
C GLU A 34 -10.84 3.71 18.89
N ASN A 35 -10.07 3.37 17.84
CA ASN A 35 -10.39 3.77 16.45
C ASN A 35 -10.55 2.63 15.44
N LEU A 36 -10.66 1.38 15.89
CA LEU A 36 -10.73 0.19 15.02
C LEU A 36 -12.09 -0.02 14.31
N LYS A 37 -12.81 1.04 13.95
CA LYS A 37 -13.99 0.96 13.06
C LYS A 37 -13.63 0.61 11.61
N ASN A 38 -12.37 0.83 11.21
CA ASN A 38 -11.91 0.68 9.82
C ASN A 38 -11.04 -0.57 9.55
N LYS A 39 -11.17 -1.64 10.36
CA LYS A 39 -10.41 -2.89 10.15
C LYS A 39 -10.55 -3.50 8.74
N GLY A 40 -11.54 -3.09 7.96
CA GLY A 40 -11.75 -3.53 6.58
C GLY A 40 -10.79 -2.91 5.55
N ASN A 41 -10.11 -1.79 5.85
CA ASN A 41 -9.21 -1.14 4.89
C ASN A 41 -7.74 -1.44 5.23
N LEU A 42 -7.19 -2.49 4.60
CA LEU A 42 -5.80 -2.91 4.79
C LEU A 42 -4.80 -1.78 4.53
N GLY A 43 -5.03 -0.95 3.50
CA GLY A 43 -4.10 0.13 3.12
C GLY A 43 -3.91 1.12 4.26
N THR A 44 -5.01 1.66 4.76
CA THR A 44 -5.00 2.57 5.91
C THR A 44 -4.33 1.95 7.14
N LEU A 45 -4.57 0.67 7.41
CA LEU A 45 -3.94 0.03 8.56
C LEU A 45 -2.41 -0.08 8.40
N VAL A 46 -1.92 -0.41 7.20
CA VAL A 46 -0.48 -0.51 6.93
C VAL A 46 0.17 0.88 6.95
N GLU A 47 -0.48 1.90 6.38
CA GLU A 47 -0.03 3.29 6.45
C GLU A 47 0.11 3.77 7.90
N GLU A 48 -1.00 3.75 8.66
CA GLU A 48 -1.05 4.33 10.01
C GLU A 48 -0.25 3.53 11.02
N TYR A 49 -0.27 2.20 10.95
CA TYR A 49 0.25 1.37 12.03
C TYR A 49 1.60 0.73 11.74
N PHE A 50 1.88 0.38 10.49
CA PHE A 50 3.16 -0.24 10.13
C PHE A 50 4.19 0.83 9.72
N PHE A 51 3.79 1.78 8.87
CA PHE A 51 4.65 2.89 8.45
C PHE A 51 4.52 4.16 9.29
N LYS A 52 3.49 4.27 10.15
CA LYS A 52 3.25 5.47 10.98
C LYS A 52 3.04 6.74 10.14
N ILE A 53 2.38 6.59 8.99
CA ILE A 53 1.98 7.67 8.10
C ILE A 53 0.53 8.02 8.39
N HIS A 54 0.24 9.30 8.62
CA HIS A 54 -1.14 9.77 8.74
C HIS A 54 -1.67 10.13 7.35
N PRO A 55 -2.71 9.43 6.85
CA PRO A 55 -3.28 9.73 5.55
C PRO A 55 -3.88 11.13 5.54
N GLY A 56 -3.43 11.96 4.59
CA GLY A 56 -3.99 13.28 4.33
C GLY A 56 -4.84 13.29 3.07
N ASN A 57 -5.59 14.38 2.85
CA ASN A 57 -6.36 14.60 1.60
C ASN A 57 -5.53 15.24 0.47
N GLU A 58 -4.21 15.23 0.58
CA GLU A 58 -3.34 15.82 -0.44
C GLU A 58 -3.13 14.84 -1.59
N GLN A 59 -3.17 15.32 -2.83
CA GLN A 59 -2.84 14.54 -4.01
C GLN A 59 -1.32 14.41 -4.14
N ALA A 60 -0.71 13.63 -3.27
CA ALA A 60 0.72 13.37 -3.22
C ALA A 60 1.00 11.89 -2.87
N PRO A 61 2.17 11.35 -3.24
CA PRO A 61 2.56 10.00 -2.83
C PRO A 61 2.58 9.84 -1.31
N ASP A 62 2.21 8.65 -0.82
CA ASP A 62 2.21 8.33 0.62
C ASP A 62 3.57 8.65 1.27
N PHE A 63 4.68 8.33 0.60
CA PHE A 63 6.03 8.71 0.98
C PHE A 63 6.50 9.92 0.16
N LYS A 64 6.01 11.12 0.51
CA LYS A 64 6.31 12.38 -0.18
C LYS A 64 7.79 12.62 -0.47
N LYS A 65 8.67 12.32 0.50
CA LYS A 65 10.12 12.55 0.36
C LYS A 65 10.79 11.61 -0.64
N ALA A 66 10.30 10.37 -0.75
CA ALA A 66 10.81 9.38 -1.70
C ALA A 66 10.10 9.46 -3.06
N GLY A 67 8.97 10.17 -3.15
CA GLY A 67 8.11 10.16 -4.33
C GLY A 67 7.45 8.81 -4.57
N VAL A 68 7.20 8.06 -3.49
CA VAL A 68 6.70 6.67 -3.55
C VAL A 68 5.26 6.59 -3.03
N GLU A 69 4.39 5.98 -3.81
CA GLU A 69 3.01 5.64 -3.45
C GLU A 69 2.97 4.21 -2.91
N LEU A 70 2.32 4.00 -1.77
CA LEU A 70 2.09 2.70 -1.19
C LEU A 70 0.85 2.04 -1.80
N LYS A 71 1.01 0.79 -2.18
CA LYS A 71 -0.08 -0.07 -2.64
C LYS A 71 -0.03 -1.38 -1.88
N THR A 72 -1.10 -1.67 -1.14
CA THR A 72 -1.20 -2.89 -0.33
C THR A 72 -2.28 -3.80 -0.89
N THR A 73 -2.00 -5.10 -0.92
CA THR A 73 -3.01 -6.11 -1.22
C THR A 73 -2.78 -7.37 -0.38
N GLY A 74 -3.88 -8.00 0.04
CA GLY A 74 -3.85 -9.32 0.66
C GLY A 74 -3.52 -10.41 -0.37
N VAL A 75 -2.84 -11.47 0.03
CA VAL A 75 -2.63 -12.68 -0.79
C VAL A 75 -3.22 -13.93 -0.15
N ILE A 76 -3.78 -14.82 -0.98
CA ILE A 76 -4.27 -16.14 -0.61
C ILE A 76 -3.25 -17.19 -1.05
N ARG A 77 -2.85 -18.07 -0.12
CA ARG A 77 -2.03 -19.23 -0.44
C ARG A 77 -2.89 -20.35 -1.02
N LYS A 78 -2.51 -20.88 -2.19
CA LYS A 78 -3.16 -22.02 -2.84
C LYS A 78 -2.65 -23.33 -2.25
N SER A 79 -3.38 -24.42 -2.50
CA SER A 79 -3.02 -25.78 -2.07
C SER A 79 -1.65 -26.24 -2.59
N ASN A 80 -1.25 -25.78 -3.78
CA ASN A 80 0.05 -26.07 -4.38
C ASN A 80 1.20 -25.18 -3.85
N GLY A 81 0.95 -24.38 -2.80
CA GLY A 81 1.93 -23.50 -2.19
C GLY A 81 2.15 -22.14 -2.87
N SER A 82 1.62 -21.93 -4.09
CA SER A 82 1.68 -20.62 -4.77
C SER A 82 0.72 -19.61 -4.15
N TYR A 83 0.95 -18.31 -4.40
CA TYR A 83 0.08 -17.23 -3.94
C TYR A 83 -0.76 -16.65 -5.08
N LYS A 84 -1.95 -16.15 -4.75
CA LYS A 84 -2.76 -15.27 -5.61
C LYS A 84 -3.16 -14.03 -4.84
N ALA A 85 -3.35 -12.90 -5.53
CA ALA A 85 -3.99 -11.74 -4.91
C ALA A 85 -5.40 -12.11 -4.40
N LYS A 86 -5.75 -11.62 -3.22
CA LYS A 86 -7.07 -11.79 -2.59
C LYS A 86 -8.14 -10.97 -3.30
N GLU A 87 -7.74 -9.80 -3.79
CA GLU A 87 -8.58 -8.81 -4.46
C GLU A 87 -7.82 -8.13 -5.60
N ARG A 88 -8.52 -7.37 -6.45
CA ARG A 88 -7.89 -6.56 -7.50
C ARG A 88 -7.21 -5.36 -6.84
N LEU A 89 -5.98 -5.06 -7.25
CA LEU A 89 -5.29 -3.85 -6.82
C LEU A 89 -5.80 -2.65 -7.63
N VAL A 90 -6.31 -1.63 -6.93
CA VAL A 90 -6.74 -0.37 -7.55
C VAL A 90 -5.52 0.53 -7.71
N LEU A 91 -5.20 0.92 -8.95
CA LEU A 91 -4.07 1.79 -9.26
C LEU A 91 -4.45 3.27 -9.24
N SER A 92 -5.59 3.60 -9.88
CA SER A 92 -6.12 4.96 -9.92
C SER A 92 -7.59 4.97 -10.32
N MET A 93 -8.27 6.08 -10.00
CA MET A 93 -9.54 6.43 -10.63
C MET A 93 -9.29 6.90 -12.06
N ILE A 94 -10.21 6.59 -12.97
CA ILE A 94 -10.16 7.04 -14.36
C ILE A 94 -10.94 8.36 -14.46
N ASP A 95 -10.28 9.42 -14.94
CA ASP A 95 -10.95 10.66 -15.32
C ASP A 95 -11.43 10.55 -16.78
N TYR A 96 -12.68 10.16 -16.97
CA TYR A 96 -13.26 9.99 -18.31
C TYR A 96 -13.35 11.29 -19.11
N LEU A 97 -13.44 12.44 -18.45
CA LEU A 97 -13.51 13.74 -19.12
C LEU A 97 -12.12 14.19 -19.55
N GLY A 98 -11.11 13.95 -18.72
CA GLY A 98 -9.71 14.22 -19.01
C GLY A 98 -9.10 13.26 -20.03
N LEU A 99 -9.57 12.00 -20.05
CA LEU A 99 -9.01 10.90 -20.86
C LEU A 99 -8.92 11.22 -22.35
N VAL A 100 -9.85 11.99 -22.90
CA VAL A 100 -9.84 12.38 -24.33
C VAL A 100 -8.64 13.24 -24.70
N ASN A 101 -7.97 13.84 -23.70
CA ASN A 101 -6.78 14.68 -23.87
C ASN A 101 -5.48 13.95 -23.50
N GLU A 102 -5.55 12.67 -23.13
CA GLU A 102 -4.38 11.85 -22.80
C GLU A 102 -3.88 11.07 -24.02
N SER A 103 -2.58 10.78 -24.07
CA SER A 103 -2.00 9.83 -25.03
C SER A 103 -1.51 8.57 -24.32
N TRP A 104 -1.20 7.53 -25.09
CA TRP A 104 -0.64 6.31 -24.50
C TRP A 104 0.71 6.56 -23.82
N GLU A 105 1.54 7.41 -24.43
CA GLU A 105 2.87 7.76 -23.95
C GLU A 105 2.84 8.74 -22.77
N ASP A 106 1.80 9.59 -22.70
CA ASP A 106 1.61 10.60 -21.66
C ASP A 106 0.18 10.58 -21.12
N ASN A 107 -0.03 9.74 -20.10
CA ASN A 107 -1.29 9.67 -19.37
C ASN A 107 -1.09 9.64 -17.85
N SER A 108 -2.17 9.96 -17.14
CA SER A 108 -2.20 9.98 -15.68
C SER A 108 -1.88 8.63 -15.04
N LEU A 109 -2.26 7.52 -15.67
CA LEU A 109 -1.97 6.17 -15.15
C LEU A 109 -0.46 5.89 -15.17
N MET A 110 0.22 6.14 -16.29
CA MET A 110 1.67 5.91 -16.41
C MET A 110 2.46 6.77 -15.43
N LYS A 111 2.06 8.03 -15.22
CA LYS A 111 2.65 8.92 -14.21
C LYS A 111 2.53 8.33 -12.79
N LYS A 112 1.36 7.79 -12.44
CA LYS A 112 1.16 7.11 -11.14
C LYS A 112 1.95 5.81 -11.04
N MET A 113 2.03 5.02 -12.10
CA MET A 113 2.78 3.76 -12.09
C MET A 113 4.28 3.96 -11.88
N GLN A 114 4.85 5.08 -12.32
CA GLN A 114 6.26 5.41 -12.06
C GLN A 114 6.56 5.68 -10.57
N THR A 115 5.55 6.07 -9.80
CA THR A 115 5.69 6.36 -8.36
C THR A 115 5.26 5.20 -7.46
N ASN A 116 4.59 4.17 -7.97
CA ASN A 116 4.05 3.09 -7.14
C ASN A 116 5.15 2.13 -6.63
N ALA A 117 5.15 1.88 -5.33
CA ALA A 117 5.82 0.73 -4.72
C ALA A 117 4.79 -0.26 -4.19
N ASP A 118 4.84 -1.49 -4.72
CA ASP A 118 3.92 -2.54 -4.35
C ASP A 118 4.42 -3.30 -3.11
N THR A 119 3.57 -3.41 -2.10
CA THR A 119 3.82 -4.19 -0.89
C THR A 119 2.74 -5.26 -0.71
N PHE A 120 3.15 -6.53 -0.63
CA PHE A 120 2.24 -7.66 -0.54
C PHE A 120 2.15 -8.19 0.90
N LEU A 121 0.94 -8.24 1.47
CA LEU A 121 0.68 -8.89 2.76
C LEU A 121 -0.02 -10.23 2.57
N HIS A 122 0.37 -11.24 3.33
CA HIS A 122 -0.43 -12.45 3.47
C HIS A 122 -1.41 -12.30 4.61
N LEU A 123 -2.65 -11.88 4.31
CA LEU A 123 -3.72 -11.94 5.28
C LEU A 123 -4.20 -13.38 5.42
N ARG A 124 -3.83 -14.05 6.52
CA ARG A 124 -4.54 -15.25 6.94
C ARG A 124 -5.98 -14.86 7.31
N PRO A 125 -6.99 -15.64 6.90
CA PRO A 125 -8.36 -15.42 7.32
C PRO A 125 -8.54 -15.54 8.83
#